data_AF-A0A2S8PMV2-F1
#
_entry.id   AF-A0A2S8PMV2-F1
#
_cell.length_a   1.000
_cell.length_b   1.000
_cell.length_c   1.000
_cell.angle_alpha   90.00
_cell.angle_beta   90.00
_cell.angle_gamma   90.00
#
_symmetry.space_group_name_H-M   'P 1'
#
loop_
_entity.id
_entity.type
_entity.pdbx_description
1 polymer ?
#
loop_
_entity_poly.entity_id
_entity_poly.type
_entity_poly.pdbx_seq_one_letter_code
_entity_poly.pdbx_strand_id
1 'polypeptide(L)'
;MNTTAFQHGNAKRIRIHVLPTKRFKTFAISLYAGIPLAEDTVTPTALTPFVLRRGTVTYPETRQFREQLEQMYGAGFGFDVYKRGNYQMVHFRMDTINDSFVKSQESLLASSFAFLGEVVTRPVLEGGRFRSSYVQAEKENVRKKLESIVNDKIRYASERCIEEMCRNEPYRLHALGQRQDLEKISPESLHDGYRKWLSEASMDLYVVGDTTLEEVEKLVNSHFDLGSEPGITYKTETPVRQSGEPRTVVEKMEVSQGKLNLGLRTSITYGDDHYAAALMYNGILGGYPHSKLFMNVREKASLAYYCSSRYDGHKGIGTIQSGIEVQNYEKAL
;
A
#
# COMPACT_ATOMS: atom_id res chain seq x y z
N MET A 1 -7.84 -25.81 -22.20
CA MET A 1 -7.36 -24.82 -21.22
C MET A 1 -8.57 -24.29 -20.49
N ASN A 2 -8.86 -24.77 -19.26
CA ASN A 2 -9.89 -24.13 -18.44
C ASN A 2 -9.32 -22.81 -17.94
N THR A 3 -9.65 -21.71 -18.61
CA THR A 3 -9.30 -20.36 -18.17
C THR A 3 -9.99 -20.11 -16.83
N THR A 4 -9.22 -20.20 -15.75
CA THR A 4 -9.65 -19.75 -14.41
C THR A 4 -9.67 -18.22 -14.45
N ALA A 5 -10.78 -17.66 -14.91
CA ALA A 5 -10.98 -16.21 -14.96
C ALA A 5 -11.65 -15.74 -13.67
N PHE A 6 -11.39 -14.47 -13.31
CA PHE A 6 -12.14 -13.82 -12.25
C PHE A 6 -13.60 -13.63 -12.68
N GLN A 7 -14.51 -13.95 -11.78
CA GLN A 7 -15.91 -13.56 -11.81
C GLN A 7 -16.05 -12.18 -11.15
N HIS A 8 -16.90 -11.34 -11.72
CA HIS A 8 -17.08 -9.96 -11.28
C HIS A 8 -18.51 -9.71 -10.85
N GLY A 9 -18.67 -9.04 -9.72
CA GLY A 9 -19.97 -8.67 -9.16
C GLY A 9 -19.84 -7.44 -8.28
N ASN A 10 -20.93 -7.08 -7.61
CA ASN A 10 -20.94 -5.94 -6.69
C ASN A 10 -21.91 -6.24 -5.54
N ALA A 11 -21.51 -5.88 -4.32
CA ALA A 11 -22.42 -5.90 -3.18
C ALA A 11 -22.15 -4.65 -2.34
N LYS A 12 -23.24 -3.98 -1.93
CA LYS A 12 -23.17 -2.61 -1.39
C LYS A 12 -22.37 -1.74 -2.38
N ARG A 13 -21.38 -1.00 -1.89
CA ARG A 13 -20.44 -0.19 -2.69
C ARG A 13 -19.13 -0.89 -3.07
N ILE A 14 -18.99 -2.18 -2.76
CA ILE A 14 -17.75 -2.94 -2.98
C ILE A 14 -17.83 -3.64 -4.33
N ARG A 15 -16.82 -3.42 -5.18
CA ARG A 15 -16.60 -4.21 -6.39
C ARG A 15 -15.98 -5.55 -6.01
N ILE A 16 -16.58 -6.65 -6.44
CA ILE A 16 -16.20 -8.00 -6.02
C ILE A 16 -15.57 -8.75 -7.19
N HIS A 17 -14.45 -9.40 -6.89
CA HIS A 17 -13.65 -10.17 -7.84
C HIS A 17 -13.38 -11.56 -7.22
N VAL A 18 -14.06 -12.59 -7.69
CA VAL A 18 -13.89 -13.96 -7.17
C VAL A 18 -13.16 -14.81 -8.19
N LEU A 19 -12.13 -15.55 -7.76
CA LEU A 19 -11.50 -16.61 -8.54
C LEU A 19 -11.85 -17.96 -7.91
N PRO A 20 -12.93 -18.61 -8.36
CA PRO A 20 -13.30 -19.93 -7.88
C PRO A 20 -12.22 -20.94 -8.23
N THR A 21 -11.60 -21.56 -7.22
CA THR A 21 -10.56 -22.55 -7.45
C THR A 21 -10.39 -23.49 -6.26
N LYS A 22 -10.26 -24.79 -6.56
CA LYS A 22 -9.93 -25.86 -5.59
C LYS A 22 -8.43 -26.14 -5.50
N ARG A 23 -7.59 -25.32 -6.16
CA ARG A 23 -6.13 -25.52 -6.20
C ARG A 23 -5.49 -25.32 -4.82
N PHE A 24 -6.10 -24.50 -3.98
CA PHE A 24 -5.57 -24.13 -2.67
C PHE A 24 -6.42 -24.71 -1.55
N LYS A 25 -5.80 -24.94 -0.40
CA LYS A 25 -6.46 -25.39 0.84
C LYS A 25 -6.91 -24.22 1.73
N THR A 26 -6.78 -23.00 1.22
CA THR A 26 -7.01 -21.76 1.95
C THR A 26 -7.86 -20.83 1.10
N PHE A 27 -8.54 -19.90 1.76
CA PHE A 27 -9.12 -18.72 1.15
C PHE A 27 -8.15 -17.55 1.30
N ALA A 28 -7.91 -16.82 0.22
CA ALA A 28 -7.20 -15.54 0.24
C ALA A 28 -8.19 -14.41 -0.04
N ILE A 29 -8.33 -13.49 0.92
CA ILE A 29 -9.26 -12.37 0.87
C ILE A 29 -8.44 -11.07 0.89
N SER A 30 -8.69 -10.17 -0.04
CA SER A 30 -7.97 -8.90 -0.17
C SER A 30 -8.92 -7.76 -0.49
N LEU A 31 -9.09 -6.85 0.47
CA LEU A 31 -9.87 -5.63 0.29
C LEU A 31 -8.93 -4.44 0.06
N TYR A 32 -8.98 -3.87 -1.14
CA TYR A 32 -8.28 -2.64 -1.48
C TYR A 32 -9.25 -1.47 -1.33
N ALA A 33 -8.92 -0.50 -0.49
CA ALA A 33 -9.67 0.73 -0.29
C ALA A 33 -8.78 1.93 -0.63
N GLY A 34 -9.07 2.58 -1.76
CA GLY A 34 -8.24 3.66 -2.32
C GLY A 34 -8.91 5.02 -2.30
N ILE A 35 -8.13 6.06 -1.99
CA ILE A 35 -8.50 7.49 -2.13
C ILE A 35 -7.41 8.28 -2.86
N PRO A 36 -7.70 9.44 -3.47
CA PRO A 36 -6.66 10.27 -4.06
C PRO A 36 -5.72 10.77 -2.96
N LEU A 37 -4.43 10.82 -3.27
CA LEU A 37 -3.44 11.42 -2.39
C LEU A 37 -3.74 12.91 -2.23
N ALA A 38 -3.95 13.35 -0.99
CA ALA A 38 -4.10 14.75 -0.63
C ALA A 38 -3.44 15.02 0.72
N GLU A 39 -2.97 16.24 0.94
CA GLU A 39 -2.23 16.60 2.17
C GLU A 39 -3.09 16.45 3.43
N ASP A 40 -4.36 16.84 3.34
CA ASP A 40 -5.32 16.81 4.45
C ASP A 40 -5.79 15.40 4.81
N THR A 41 -5.71 14.44 3.88
CA THR A 41 -6.19 13.05 4.09
C THR A 41 -5.08 12.02 4.25
N VAL A 42 -3.89 12.25 3.71
CA VAL A 42 -2.84 11.20 3.62
C VAL A 42 -2.45 10.63 4.98
N THR A 43 -2.27 11.50 5.99
CA THR A 43 -1.86 11.10 7.33
C THR A 43 -2.98 10.40 8.11
N PRO A 44 -4.21 10.96 8.22
CA PRO A 44 -5.29 10.27 8.92
C PRO A 44 -5.71 8.96 8.24
N THR A 45 -5.75 8.89 6.91
CA THR A 45 -6.04 7.63 6.19
C THR A 45 -4.95 6.58 6.42
N ALA A 46 -3.68 6.98 6.47
CA ALA A 46 -2.59 6.06 6.78
C ALA A 46 -2.66 5.50 8.22
N LEU A 47 -3.04 6.33 9.19
CA LEU A 47 -3.11 5.96 10.60
C LEU A 47 -4.32 5.06 10.90
N THR A 48 -5.44 5.26 10.20
CA THR A 48 -6.70 4.54 10.40
C THR A 48 -6.54 3.01 10.53
N PRO A 49 -5.93 2.27 9.59
CA PRO A 49 -5.84 0.81 9.69
C PRO A 49 -4.98 0.32 10.87
N PHE A 50 -4.04 1.14 11.38
CA PHE A 50 -3.31 0.81 12.61
C PHE A 50 -4.26 0.76 13.81
N VAL A 51 -5.18 1.71 13.90
CA VAL A 51 -6.19 1.79 14.97
C VAL A 51 -7.25 0.70 14.79
N LEU A 52 -7.72 0.45 13.56
CA LEU A 52 -8.71 -0.61 13.28
C LEU A 52 -8.22 -2.01 13.68
N ARG A 53 -6.91 -2.28 13.57
CA ARG A 53 -6.30 -3.55 14.02
C ARG A 53 -6.23 -3.70 15.56
N ARG A 54 -6.60 -2.67 16.33
CA ARG A 54 -6.53 -2.73 17.81
C ARG A 54 -7.75 -3.35 18.45
N GLY A 55 -8.90 -3.31 17.79
CA GLY A 55 -10.14 -3.87 18.31
C GLY A 55 -11.36 -3.44 17.52
N THR A 56 -12.43 -4.19 17.72
CA THR A 56 -13.73 -4.00 17.09
C THR A 56 -14.84 -3.96 18.13
N VAL A 57 -16.09 -3.76 17.74
CA VAL A 57 -17.22 -3.76 18.67
C VAL A 57 -17.36 -5.08 19.46
N THR A 58 -17.12 -6.23 18.82
CA THR A 58 -17.17 -7.57 19.42
C THR A 58 -15.88 -7.91 20.15
N TYR A 59 -14.72 -7.46 19.64
CA TYR A 59 -13.40 -7.72 20.20
C TYR A 59 -12.71 -6.40 20.59
N PRO A 60 -13.17 -5.71 21.64
CA PRO A 60 -12.70 -4.36 21.99
C PRO A 60 -11.24 -4.33 22.45
N GLU A 61 -10.74 -5.44 23.01
CA GLU A 61 -9.35 -5.56 23.44
C GLU A 61 -8.46 -6.22 22.38
N THR A 62 -7.24 -5.71 22.19
CA THR A 62 -6.28 -6.25 21.20
C THR A 62 -5.97 -7.73 21.45
N ARG A 63 -6.06 -8.20 22.70
CA ARG A 63 -5.95 -9.62 23.05
C ARG A 63 -7.10 -10.43 22.44
N GLN A 64 -8.35 -10.00 22.63
CA GLN A 64 -9.53 -10.68 22.10
C GLN A 64 -9.54 -10.70 20.57
N PHE A 65 -9.11 -9.60 19.94
CA PHE A 65 -8.95 -9.51 18.49
C PHE A 65 -8.02 -10.62 17.96
N ARG A 66 -6.89 -10.86 18.65
CA ARG A 66 -5.93 -11.90 18.26
C ARG A 66 -6.42 -13.30 18.60
N GLU A 67 -7.06 -13.48 19.75
CA GLU A 67 -7.67 -14.76 20.14
C GLU A 67 -8.72 -15.20 19.12
N GLN A 68 -9.49 -14.28 18.54
CA GLN A 68 -10.43 -14.61 17.47
C GLN A 68 -9.71 -15.16 16.22
N LEU A 69 -8.57 -14.57 15.83
CA LEU A 69 -7.77 -15.08 14.72
C LEU A 69 -7.23 -16.48 15.01
N GLU A 70 -6.80 -16.73 16.24
CA GLU A 70 -6.36 -18.06 16.70
C GLU A 70 -7.50 -19.09 16.69
N GLN A 71 -8.70 -18.71 17.13
CA GLN A 71 -9.90 -19.54 17.08
C GLN A 71 -10.31 -19.89 15.64
N MET A 72 -10.05 -19.00 14.68
CA MET A 72 -10.20 -19.28 13.24
C MET A 72 -8.99 -20.06 12.67
N TYR A 73 -8.48 -21.02 13.44
CA TYR A 73 -7.33 -21.88 13.09
C TYR A 73 -6.06 -21.10 12.74
N GLY A 74 -5.83 -19.97 13.42
CA GLY A 74 -4.68 -19.12 13.15
C GLY A 74 -4.78 -18.37 11.83
N ALA A 75 -5.98 -17.87 11.49
CA ALA A 75 -6.20 -17.04 10.33
C ALA A 75 -5.22 -15.84 10.33
N GLY A 76 -4.55 -15.62 9.20
CA GLY A 76 -3.71 -14.46 9.01
C GLY A 76 -4.56 -13.22 8.76
N PHE A 77 -4.30 -12.13 9.48
CA PHE A 77 -4.85 -10.81 9.18
C PHE A 77 -3.74 -9.76 9.16
N GLY A 78 -3.80 -8.88 8.18
CA GLY A 78 -2.86 -7.77 8.08
C GLY A 78 -3.40 -6.64 7.25
N PHE A 79 -2.64 -5.56 7.21
CA PHE A 79 -2.87 -4.47 6.29
C PHE A 79 -1.57 -3.87 5.80
N ASP A 80 -1.64 -3.21 4.65
CA ASP A 80 -0.57 -2.44 4.06
C ASP A 80 -1.11 -1.06 3.63
N VAL A 81 -0.28 -0.03 3.75
CA VAL A 81 -0.57 1.32 3.24
C VAL A 81 0.52 1.69 2.24
N TYR A 82 0.14 1.92 1.00
CA TYR A 82 1.07 2.22 -0.09
C TYR A 82 0.42 3.12 -1.14
N LYS A 83 1.19 3.50 -2.17
CA LYS A 83 0.70 4.34 -3.27
C LYS A 83 0.53 3.51 -4.54
N ARG A 84 -0.52 3.81 -5.31
CA ARG A 84 -0.64 3.42 -6.72
C ARG A 84 -0.92 4.67 -7.54
N GLY A 85 0.10 5.18 -8.21
CA GLY A 85 0.02 6.48 -8.86
C GLY A 85 -0.40 7.56 -7.86
N ASN A 86 -1.39 8.38 -8.22
CA ASN A 86 -1.90 9.45 -7.35
C ASN A 86 -2.91 8.96 -6.29
N TYR A 87 -3.01 7.67 -6.02
CA TYR A 87 -3.92 7.11 -5.01
C TYR A 87 -3.15 6.53 -3.83
N GLN A 88 -3.65 6.81 -2.63
CA GLN A 88 -3.27 6.12 -1.41
C GLN A 88 -4.16 4.89 -1.26
N MET A 89 -3.52 3.73 -1.10
CA MET A 89 -4.18 2.45 -0.97
C MET A 89 -4.04 1.95 0.46
N VAL A 90 -5.16 1.62 1.10
CA VAL A 90 -5.20 0.79 2.29
C VAL A 90 -5.65 -0.60 1.85
N HIS A 91 -4.79 -1.59 2.02
CA HIS A 91 -5.07 -2.98 1.64
C HIS A 91 -5.21 -3.81 2.91
N PHE A 92 -6.40 -4.35 3.17
CA PHE A 92 -6.59 -5.37 4.19
C PHE A 92 -6.46 -6.75 3.55
N ARG A 93 -5.69 -7.62 4.19
CA ARG A 93 -5.51 -9.01 3.74
C ARG A 93 -5.90 -9.97 4.85
N MET A 94 -6.60 -11.01 4.46
CA MET A 94 -6.93 -12.13 5.33
C MET A 94 -6.68 -13.44 4.61
N ASP A 95 -6.07 -14.40 5.31
CA ASP A 95 -5.86 -15.76 4.84
C ASP A 95 -6.40 -16.73 5.89
N THR A 96 -7.23 -17.68 5.46
CA THR A 96 -7.81 -18.68 6.35
C THR A 96 -7.78 -20.04 5.70
N ILE A 97 -7.63 -21.10 6.50
CA ILE A 97 -7.80 -22.47 6.02
C ILE A 97 -9.25 -22.68 5.58
N ASN A 98 -9.44 -23.48 4.53
CA ASN A 98 -10.75 -23.92 4.10
C ASN A 98 -11.26 -24.99 5.08
N ASP A 99 -12.50 -24.84 5.54
CA ASP A 99 -13.10 -25.71 6.55
C ASP A 99 -13.19 -27.18 6.13
N SER A 100 -13.19 -27.50 4.83
CA SER A 100 -13.08 -28.90 4.35
C SER A 100 -11.79 -29.62 4.78
N PHE A 101 -10.77 -28.90 5.26
CA PHE A 101 -9.49 -29.46 5.73
C PHE A 101 -9.35 -29.49 7.26
N VAL A 102 -10.33 -28.99 8.02
CA VAL A 102 -10.30 -28.95 9.48
C VAL A 102 -11.65 -29.35 10.08
N LYS A 103 -11.66 -29.69 11.37
CA LYS A 103 -12.91 -30.02 12.07
C LYS A 103 -13.56 -28.74 12.60
N SER A 104 -14.15 -27.95 11.71
CA SER A 104 -14.92 -26.76 12.08
C SER A 104 -16.43 -27.05 12.08
N GLN A 105 -17.16 -26.48 13.03
CA GLN A 105 -18.63 -26.49 13.01
C GLN A 105 -19.22 -25.32 12.21
N GLU A 106 -18.40 -24.29 11.96
CA GLU A 106 -18.79 -23.06 11.28
C GLU A 106 -17.98 -22.89 9.98
N SER A 107 -18.55 -22.17 9.01
CA SER A 107 -17.81 -21.77 7.80
C SER A 107 -16.70 -20.79 8.19
N LEU A 108 -15.46 -21.16 7.88
CA LEU A 108 -14.31 -20.27 8.15
C LEU A 108 -14.26 -19.11 7.17
N LEU A 109 -14.80 -19.28 5.96
CA LEU A 109 -15.01 -18.19 5.03
C LEU A 109 -16.00 -17.17 5.61
N ALA A 110 -17.16 -17.63 6.08
CA ALA A 110 -18.16 -16.74 6.67
C ALA A 110 -17.62 -16.01 7.91
N SER A 111 -16.92 -16.74 8.80
CA SER A 111 -16.26 -16.17 9.98
C SER A 111 -15.21 -15.11 9.61
N SER A 112 -14.45 -15.35 8.54
CA SER A 112 -13.47 -14.38 8.03
C SER A 112 -14.13 -13.11 7.51
N PHE A 113 -15.26 -13.23 6.81
CA PHE A 113 -16.04 -12.08 6.35
C PHE A 113 -16.69 -11.32 7.51
N ALA A 114 -17.22 -12.02 8.50
CA ALA A 114 -17.75 -11.42 9.73
C ALA A 114 -16.66 -10.58 10.43
N PHE A 115 -15.48 -11.17 10.61
CA PHE A 115 -14.33 -10.51 11.21
C PHE A 115 -13.88 -9.29 10.39
N LEU A 116 -13.55 -9.48 9.11
CA LEU A 116 -13.07 -8.40 8.24
C LEU A 116 -14.09 -7.25 8.12
N GLY A 117 -15.37 -7.60 7.95
CA GLY A 117 -16.46 -6.62 7.89
C GLY A 117 -16.53 -5.78 9.17
N GLU A 118 -16.38 -6.42 10.34
CA GLU A 118 -16.36 -5.72 11.61
C GLU A 118 -15.11 -4.82 11.78
N VAL A 119 -13.93 -5.31 11.42
CA VAL A 119 -12.69 -4.51 11.45
C VAL A 119 -12.81 -3.24 10.63
N VAL A 120 -13.41 -3.33 9.44
CA VAL A 120 -13.48 -2.22 8.49
C VAL A 120 -14.63 -1.26 8.82
N THR A 121 -15.76 -1.76 9.34
CA THR A 121 -17.01 -0.96 9.43
C THR A 121 -17.52 -0.74 10.85
N ARG A 122 -17.07 -1.54 11.83
CA ARG A 122 -17.54 -1.50 13.23
C ARG A 122 -16.37 -1.54 14.22
N PRO A 123 -15.47 -0.53 14.17
CA PRO A 123 -14.35 -0.46 15.10
C PRO A 123 -14.82 -0.22 16.54
N VAL A 124 -13.93 -0.50 17.50
CA VAL A 124 -14.19 -0.14 18.89
C VAL A 124 -14.19 1.37 19.08
N LEU A 125 -15.24 1.88 19.72
CA LEU A 125 -15.42 3.30 20.03
C LEU A 125 -15.60 3.51 21.54
N GLU A 126 -15.22 4.69 22.01
CA GLU A 126 -15.39 5.16 23.39
C GLU A 126 -16.05 6.54 23.35
N GLY A 127 -17.34 6.62 23.70
CA GLY A 127 -18.09 7.88 23.59
C GLY A 127 -18.30 8.36 22.15
N GLY A 128 -18.47 7.44 21.18
CA GLY A 128 -18.75 7.77 19.77
C GLY A 128 -17.54 8.19 18.94
N ARG A 129 -16.33 8.04 19.47
CA ARG A 129 -15.03 8.33 18.83
C ARG A 129 -14.09 7.15 19.01
N PHE A 130 -12.96 7.12 18.30
CA PHE A 130 -11.96 6.08 18.53
C PHE A 130 -11.44 6.11 19.97
N ARG A 131 -11.12 4.93 20.51
CA ARG A 131 -10.56 4.81 21.85
C ARG A 131 -9.23 5.56 21.94
N SER A 132 -9.13 6.50 22.88
CA SER A 132 -8.00 7.43 22.97
C SER A 132 -6.65 6.73 23.13
N SER A 133 -6.59 5.68 23.96
CA SER A 133 -5.36 4.92 24.21
C SER A 133 -4.83 4.23 22.94
N TYR A 134 -5.72 3.73 22.07
CA TYR A 134 -5.34 3.10 20.81
C TYR A 134 -4.84 4.12 19.80
N VAL A 135 -5.51 5.28 19.69
CA VAL A 135 -5.07 6.36 18.81
C VAL A 135 -3.69 6.87 19.22
N GLN A 136 -3.45 7.12 20.51
CA GLN A 136 -2.14 7.62 20.96
C GLN A 136 -1.02 6.59 20.75
N ALA A 137 -1.26 5.32 21.07
CA ALA A 137 -0.28 4.26 20.86
C ALA A 137 0.09 4.11 19.38
N GLU A 138 -0.91 4.14 18.48
CA GLU A 138 -0.65 3.98 17.04
C GLU A 138 -0.10 5.25 16.39
N LYS A 139 -0.44 6.45 16.87
CA LYS A 139 0.25 7.71 16.49
C LYS A 139 1.75 7.61 16.77
N GLU A 140 2.10 7.14 17.96
CA GLU A 140 3.48 6.96 18.38
C GLU A 140 4.21 5.89 17.54
N ASN A 141 3.54 4.78 17.22
CA ASN A 141 4.08 3.76 16.33
C ASN A 141 4.35 4.29 14.91
N VAL A 142 3.41 5.04 14.33
CA VAL A 142 3.57 5.63 12.99
C VAL A 142 4.65 6.72 13.01
N ARG A 143 4.72 7.54 14.06
CA ARG A 143 5.80 8.54 14.24
C ARG A 143 7.18 7.88 14.25
N LYS A 144 7.37 6.83 15.05
CA LYS A 144 8.62 6.04 15.08
C LYS A 144 8.95 5.42 13.72
N LYS A 145 7.95 4.92 12.99
CA LYS A 145 8.15 4.40 11.63
C LYS A 145 8.66 5.49 10.68
N LEU A 146 8.02 6.66 10.66
CA LEU A 146 8.45 7.80 9.84
C LEU A 146 9.86 8.27 10.20
N GLU A 147 10.17 8.38 11.50
CA GLU A 147 11.50 8.77 11.96
C GLU A 147 12.57 7.73 11.61
N SER A 148 12.23 6.45 11.65
CA SER A 148 13.17 5.37 11.32
C SER A 148 13.59 5.34 9.85
N ILE A 149 12.83 6.00 8.95
CA ILE A 149 13.17 6.07 7.52
C ILE A 149 14.57 6.67 7.35
N VAL A 150 14.91 7.71 8.12
CA VAL A 150 16.21 8.38 8.03
C VAL A 150 17.39 7.47 8.44
N ASN A 151 17.13 6.39 9.18
CA ASN A 151 18.14 5.43 9.59
C ASN A 151 18.51 4.48 8.44
N ASP A 152 17.59 4.21 7.53
CA ASP A 152 17.87 3.54 6.26
C ASP A 152 18.20 4.61 5.20
N LYS A 153 19.49 4.95 5.09
CA LYS A 153 19.96 5.99 4.15
C LYS A 153 19.64 5.68 2.69
N ILE A 154 19.55 4.40 2.31
CA ILE A 154 19.21 4.01 0.93
C ILE A 154 17.74 4.37 0.67
N ARG A 155 16.86 3.92 1.56
CA ARG A 155 15.42 4.21 1.47
C ARG A 155 15.13 5.70 1.56
N TYR A 156 15.71 6.39 2.54
CA TYR A 156 15.56 7.84 2.73
C TYR A 156 15.92 8.62 1.46
N ALA A 157 17.10 8.38 0.88
CA ALA A 157 17.52 9.06 -0.33
C ALA A 157 16.60 8.75 -1.52
N SER A 158 16.06 7.52 -1.59
CA SER A 158 15.11 7.15 -2.65
C SER A 158 13.81 7.91 -2.51
N GLU A 159 13.29 8.03 -1.29
CA GLU A 159 12.03 8.73 -1.01
C GLU A 159 12.19 10.24 -1.25
N ARG A 160 13.29 10.85 -0.80
CA ARG A 160 13.61 12.26 -1.07
C ARG A 160 13.74 12.56 -2.57
N CYS A 161 14.35 11.65 -3.35
CA CYS A 161 14.42 11.79 -4.80
C CYS A 161 13.01 11.84 -5.44
N ILE A 162 12.09 10.97 -5.01
CA ILE A 162 10.70 10.99 -5.49
C ILE A 162 9.98 12.26 -5.04
N GLU A 163 10.17 12.67 -3.79
CA GLU A 163 9.54 13.88 -3.23
C GLU A 163 9.93 15.14 -4.02
N GLU A 164 11.20 15.33 -4.31
CA GLU A 164 11.70 16.49 -5.07
C GLU A 164 11.28 16.46 -6.55
N MET A 165 11.29 15.27 -7.16
CA MET A 165 10.87 15.07 -8.54
C MET A 165 9.35 15.24 -8.73
N CYS A 166 8.56 14.93 -7.70
CA CYS A 166 7.11 15.03 -7.72
C CYS A 166 6.59 16.19 -6.87
N ARG A 167 7.42 17.18 -6.50
CA ARG A 167 7.07 18.26 -5.55
C ARG A 167 5.79 19.03 -5.84
N ASN A 168 5.37 19.09 -7.11
CA ASN A 168 4.14 19.76 -7.56
C ASN A 168 2.99 18.77 -7.83
N GLU A 169 3.14 17.51 -7.43
CA GLU A 169 2.20 16.42 -7.65
C GLU A 169 1.86 15.73 -6.33
N PRO A 170 0.64 15.15 -6.19
CA PRO A 170 0.28 14.33 -5.04
C PRO A 170 1.28 13.21 -4.73
N TYR A 171 1.96 12.70 -5.76
CA TYR A 171 2.91 11.59 -5.61
C TYR A 171 4.14 11.89 -4.74
N ARG A 172 4.43 13.17 -4.42
CA ARG A 172 5.46 13.53 -3.44
C ARG A 172 5.15 13.00 -2.04
N LEU A 173 3.88 12.85 -1.71
CA LEU A 173 3.44 12.48 -0.37
C LEU A 173 3.92 11.06 -0.03
N HIS A 174 4.40 10.88 1.19
CA HIS A 174 4.74 9.54 1.69
C HIS A 174 3.45 8.78 2.04
N ALA A 175 3.42 7.46 1.81
CA ALA A 175 2.22 6.65 2.00
C ALA A 175 1.71 6.64 3.46
N LEU A 176 2.62 6.84 4.43
CA LEU A 176 2.29 6.97 5.85
C LEU A 176 2.00 8.41 6.30
N GLY A 177 1.90 9.35 5.36
CA GLY A 177 1.70 10.77 5.64
C GLY A 177 2.93 11.46 6.22
N GLN A 178 2.70 12.54 6.96
CA GLN A 178 3.73 13.43 7.48
C GLN A 178 3.75 13.46 9.01
N ARG A 179 4.95 13.56 9.58
CA ARG A 179 5.13 13.61 11.04
C ARG A 179 4.39 14.79 11.67
N GLN A 180 4.49 15.97 11.07
CA GLN A 180 3.88 17.20 11.58
C GLN A 180 2.35 17.14 11.67
N ASP A 181 1.71 16.29 10.87
CA ASP A 181 0.26 16.15 10.87
C ASP A 181 -0.23 15.14 11.90
N LEU A 182 0.61 14.18 12.29
CA LEU A 182 0.25 13.22 13.35
C LEU A 182 -0.10 13.94 14.65
N GLU A 183 0.66 14.97 15.04
CA GLU A 183 0.44 15.70 16.28
C GLU A 183 -0.96 16.32 16.35
N LYS A 184 -1.48 16.79 15.21
CA LYS A 184 -2.80 17.43 15.07
C LYS A 184 -3.98 16.45 15.15
N ILE A 185 -3.74 15.14 15.00
CA ILE A 185 -4.80 14.13 14.98
C ILE A 185 -5.29 13.83 16.40
N SER A 186 -6.57 14.12 16.64
CA SER A 186 -7.34 13.69 17.82
C SER A 186 -8.12 12.39 17.54
N PRO A 187 -8.59 11.66 18.57
CA PRO A 187 -9.45 10.49 18.38
C PRO A 187 -10.76 10.80 17.63
N GLU A 188 -11.34 11.97 17.85
CA GLU A 188 -12.53 12.48 17.18
C GLU A 188 -12.24 12.77 15.71
N SER A 189 -11.22 13.59 15.43
CA SER A 189 -10.88 13.96 14.06
C SER A 189 -10.45 12.75 13.22
N LEU A 190 -9.79 11.75 13.84
CA LEU A 190 -9.44 10.51 13.15
C LEU A 190 -10.69 9.68 12.85
N HIS A 191 -11.64 9.61 13.77
CA HIS A 191 -12.91 8.90 13.55
C HIS A 191 -13.74 9.58 12.45
N ASP A 192 -13.79 10.92 12.42
CA ASP A 192 -14.45 11.67 11.35
C ASP A 192 -13.78 11.43 9.99
N GLY A 193 -12.44 11.50 9.96
CA GLY A 193 -11.65 11.16 8.77
C GLY A 193 -11.87 9.73 8.30
N TYR A 194 -11.94 8.77 9.23
CA TYR A 194 -12.27 7.37 8.95
C TYR A 194 -13.65 7.23 8.32
N ARG A 195 -14.70 7.85 8.89
CA ARG A 195 -16.06 7.78 8.35
C ARG A 195 -16.13 8.38 6.95
N LYS A 196 -15.49 9.53 6.74
CA LYS A 196 -15.39 10.16 5.42
C LYS A 196 -14.68 9.25 4.43
N TRP A 197 -13.49 8.76 4.79
CA TRP A 197 -12.71 7.83 3.98
C TRP A 197 -13.51 6.58 3.62
N LEU A 198 -14.19 5.95 4.58
CA LEU A 198 -15.02 4.78 4.35
C LEU A 198 -16.19 5.06 3.39
N SER A 199 -16.77 6.27 3.46
CA SER A 199 -17.86 6.73 2.59
C SER A 199 -17.41 7.22 1.20
N GLU A 200 -16.12 7.47 0.98
CA GLU A 200 -15.61 8.00 -0.29
C GLU A 200 -14.70 7.02 -1.02
N ALA A 201 -14.01 6.12 -0.31
CA ALA A 201 -13.02 5.21 -0.90
C ALA A 201 -13.63 4.32 -1.99
N SER A 202 -12.84 4.11 -3.04
CA SER A 202 -13.06 3.04 -4.01
C SER A 202 -12.67 1.72 -3.37
N MET A 203 -13.57 0.74 -3.36
CA MET A 203 -13.35 -0.55 -2.70
C MET A 203 -13.41 -1.71 -3.69
N ASP A 204 -12.35 -2.51 -3.72
CA ASP A 204 -12.22 -3.71 -4.53
C ASP A 204 -11.88 -4.91 -3.63
N LEU A 205 -12.79 -5.88 -3.58
CA LEU A 205 -12.63 -7.11 -2.81
C LEU A 205 -12.28 -8.27 -3.74
N TYR A 206 -11.10 -8.84 -3.54
CA TYR A 206 -10.64 -10.04 -4.22
C TYR A 206 -10.76 -11.25 -3.30
N VAL A 207 -11.35 -12.33 -3.80
CA VAL A 207 -11.46 -13.61 -3.09
C VAL A 207 -10.95 -14.73 -3.98
N VAL A 208 -9.99 -15.49 -3.50
CA VAL A 208 -9.44 -16.65 -4.22
C VAL A 208 -9.58 -17.88 -3.33
N GLY A 209 -10.26 -18.91 -3.82
CA GLY A 209 -10.47 -20.16 -3.09
C GLY A 209 -11.71 -20.91 -3.58
N ASP A 210 -12.08 -21.97 -2.86
CA ASP A 210 -13.22 -22.82 -3.19
C ASP A 210 -14.54 -22.18 -2.71
N THR A 211 -14.96 -21.12 -3.40
CA THR A 211 -16.18 -20.34 -3.14
C THR A 211 -16.77 -19.81 -4.46
N THR A 212 -17.97 -19.25 -4.41
CA THR A 212 -18.68 -18.68 -5.56
C THR A 212 -18.85 -17.16 -5.41
N LEU A 213 -19.08 -16.46 -6.53
CA LEU A 213 -19.41 -15.04 -6.50
C LEU A 213 -20.66 -14.76 -5.64
N GLU A 214 -21.72 -15.56 -5.80
CA GLU A 214 -22.99 -15.42 -5.07
C GLU A 214 -22.80 -15.54 -3.55
N GLU A 215 -21.99 -16.51 -3.10
CA GLU A 215 -21.67 -16.68 -1.69
C GLU A 215 -20.94 -15.44 -1.14
N VAL A 216 -19.93 -14.95 -1.86
CA VAL A 216 -19.17 -13.75 -1.47
C VAL A 216 -20.06 -12.51 -1.42
N GLU A 217 -20.93 -12.30 -2.41
CA GLU A 217 -21.88 -11.17 -2.42
C GLU A 217 -22.81 -11.21 -1.20
N LYS A 218 -23.31 -12.40 -0.85
CA LYS A 218 -24.14 -12.60 0.35
C LYS A 218 -23.37 -12.29 1.64
N LEU A 219 -22.12 -12.73 1.74
CA LEU A 219 -21.26 -12.47 2.90
C LEU A 219 -20.94 -10.98 3.05
N VAL A 220 -20.66 -10.28 1.94
CA VAL A 220 -20.47 -8.81 1.97
C VAL A 220 -21.74 -8.10 2.44
N ASN A 221 -22.91 -8.47 1.89
CA ASN A 221 -24.17 -7.88 2.29
C ASN A 221 -24.49 -8.09 3.77
N SER A 222 -24.09 -9.23 4.33
CA SER A 222 -24.37 -9.61 5.72
C SER A 222 -23.42 -8.95 6.74
N HIS A 223 -22.16 -8.74 6.39
CA HIS A 223 -21.12 -8.43 7.37
C HIS A 223 -20.50 -7.03 7.27
N PHE A 224 -20.61 -6.35 6.13
CA PHE A 224 -20.05 -5.00 5.96
C PHE A 224 -21.12 -3.95 6.20
N ASP A 225 -20.96 -3.10 7.20
CA ASP A 225 -21.87 -1.98 7.42
C ASP A 225 -21.51 -0.78 6.52
N LEU A 226 -21.87 -0.90 5.24
CA LEU A 226 -21.69 0.10 4.20
C LEU A 226 -22.99 0.34 3.45
N GLY A 227 -23.16 1.59 3.00
CA GLY A 227 -24.20 1.95 2.03
C GLY A 227 -23.89 1.48 0.62
N SER A 228 -24.84 1.69 -0.29
CA SER A 228 -24.72 1.29 -1.70
C SER A 228 -24.22 2.39 -2.63
N GLU A 229 -24.08 3.62 -2.12
CA GLU A 229 -23.56 4.75 -2.90
C GLU A 229 -22.12 4.48 -3.35
N PRO A 230 -21.82 4.61 -4.66
CA PRO A 230 -20.51 4.33 -5.18
C PRO A 230 -19.47 5.30 -4.59
N GLY A 231 -18.28 4.77 -4.33
CA GLY A 231 -17.14 5.62 -3.99
C GLY A 231 -16.61 6.39 -5.19
N ILE A 232 -15.48 7.06 -4.96
CA ILE A 232 -14.71 7.64 -6.05
C ILE A 232 -14.35 6.57 -7.08
N THR A 233 -14.15 7.00 -8.33
CA THR A 233 -13.61 6.13 -9.37
C THR A 233 -12.15 6.48 -9.60
N TYR A 234 -11.31 5.45 -9.72
CA TYR A 234 -9.91 5.63 -10.14
C TYR A 234 -9.87 6.25 -11.53
N LYS A 235 -9.20 7.39 -11.64
CA LYS A 235 -8.93 8.06 -12.91
C LYS A 235 -7.55 7.68 -13.40
N THR A 236 -7.47 7.33 -14.68
CA THR A 236 -6.19 7.23 -15.39
C THR A 236 -5.58 8.62 -15.47
N GLU A 237 -4.34 8.74 -14.99
CA GLU A 237 -3.63 10.01 -14.98
C GLU A 237 -2.99 10.28 -16.34
N THR A 238 -2.99 11.55 -16.75
CA THR A 238 -2.16 11.97 -17.88
C THR A 238 -0.70 12.01 -17.40
N PRO A 239 0.22 11.29 -18.06
CA PRO A 239 1.61 11.28 -17.66
C PRO A 239 2.21 12.69 -17.74
N VAL A 240 2.88 13.12 -16.68
CA VAL A 240 3.57 14.41 -16.69
C VAL A 240 4.78 14.32 -17.59
N ARG A 241 4.83 15.20 -18.59
CA ARG A 241 6.00 15.43 -19.42
C ARG A 241 6.77 16.60 -18.84
N GLN A 242 8.05 16.38 -18.57
CA GLN A 242 8.93 17.43 -18.09
C GLN A 242 10.16 17.48 -19.00
N SER A 243 10.45 18.69 -19.48
CA SER A 243 11.68 19.04 -20.19
C SER A 243 12.39 20.16 -19.43
N GLY A 244 13.70 20.25 -19.58
CA GLY A 244 14.55 21.24 -18.92
C GLY A 244 15.73 20.60 -18.20
N GLU A 245 16.53 21.45 -17.55
CA GLU A 245 17.73 21.03 -16.83
C GLU A 245 17.38 20.15 -15.61
N PRO A 246 18.21 19.12 -15.30
CA PRO A 246 18.06 18.35 -14.09
C PRO A 246 18.11 19.25 -12.85
N ARG A 247 17.20 19.02 -11.90
CA ARG A 247 17.27 19.66 -10.58
C ARG A 247 18.17 18.83 -9.67
N THR A 248 19.23 19.45 -9.17
CA THR A 248 20.12 18.84 -8.18
C THR A 248 19.74 19.28 -6.77
N VAL A 249 19.60 18.31 -5.87
CA VAL A 249 19.35 18.54 -4.43
C VAL A 249 20.42 17.79 -3.65
N VAL A 250 21.07 18.49 -2.70
CA VAL A 250 22.16 17.95 -1.89
C VAL A 250 21.82 18.10 -0.42
N GLU A 251 21.77 16.97 0.29
CA GLU A 251 21.60 16.91 1.73
C GLU A 251 22.88 16.36 2.36
N LYS A 252 23.46 17.10 3.31
CA LYS A 252 24.67 16.68 4.02
C LYS A 252 24.28 15.94 5.29
N MET A 253 24.74 14.70 5.41
CA MET A 253 24.52 13.82 6.56
C MET A 253 25.80 13.06 6.87
N GLU A 254 25.98 12.65 8.13
CA GLU A 254 27.01 11.67 8.47
C GLU A 254 26.61 10.30 7.90
N VAL A 255 27.31 9.88 6.84
CA VAL A 255 27.12 8.60 6.17
C VAL A 255 28.47 8.02 5.79
N SER A 256 28.60 6.69 5.86
CA SER A 256 29.79 5.99 5.38
C SER A 256 29.91 5.98 3.86
N GLN A 257 28.80 6.25 3.15
CA GLN A 257 28.71 6.17 1.70
C GLN A 257 27.67 7.19 1.22
N GLY A 258 28.05 8.03 0.24
CA GLY A 258 27.15 8.96 -0.40
C GLY A 258 26.03 8.23 -1.15
N LYS A 259 24.81 8.78 -1.14
CA LYS A 259 23.66 8.22 -1.85
C LYS A 259 23.34 9.10 -3.05
N LEU A 260 23.57 8.59 -4.25
CA LEU A 260 23.34 9.29 -5.51
C LEU A 260 22.15 8.64 -6.22
N ASN A 261 21.04 9.37 -6.27
CA ASN A 261 19.80 8.92 -6.87
C ASN A 261 19.37 9.88 -7.99
N LEU A 262 18.93 9.32 -9.10
CA LEU A 262 18.42 10.06 -10.25
C LEU A 262 16.96 9.68 -10.49
N GLY A 263 16.09 10.69 -10.65
CA GLY A 263 14.72 10.53 -11.09
C GLY A 263 14.59 10.86 -12.58
N LEU A 264 13.96 9.98 -13.35
CA LEU A 264 13.81 10.07 -14.81
C LEU A 264 12.33 10.06 -15.18
N ARG A 265 11.87 11.01 -15.98
CA ARG A 265 10.50 11.03 -16.53
C ARG A 265 10.49 10.44 -17.93
N THR A 266 9.71 9.39 -18.15
CA THR A 266 9.54 8.76 -19.48
C THR A 266 8.14 8.97 -20.06
N SER A 267 7.16 9.33 -19.23
CA SER A 267 5.73 9.45 -19.56
C SER A 267 5.04 8.16 -20.05
N ILE A 268 5.74 7.03 -20.12
CA ILE A 268 5.19 5.74 -20.54
C ILE A 268 4.55 5.04 -19.33
N THR A 269 3.24 4.82 -19.34
CA THR A 269 2.51 4.18 -18.23
C THR A 269 1.99 2.80 -18.60
N TYR A 270 1.35 2.08 -17.66
CA TYR A 270 0.79 0.74 -17.89
C TYR A 270 -0.11 0.63 -19.13
N GLY A 271 -0.84 1.69 -19.47
CA GLY A 271 -1.76 1.71 -20.61
C GLY A 271 -1.11 2.09 -21.94
N ASP A 272 0.21 2.33 -21.97
CA ASP A 272 0.94 2.74 -23.18
C ASP A 272 1.47 1.52 -23.94
N ASP A 273 1.38 1.56 -25.28
CA ASP A 273 1.89 0.49 -26.15
C ASP A 273 3.40 0.24 -25.95
N HIS A 274 4.16 1.25 -25.52
CA HIS A 274 5.59 1.15 -25.25
C HIS A 274 5.91 0.62 -23.84
N TYR A 275 4.92 0.27 -23.02
CA TYR A 275 5.16 -0.15 -21.64
C TYR A 275 6.09 -1.37 -21.55
N ALA A 276 5.88 -2.38 -22.42
CA ALA A 276 6.75 -3.55 -22.48
C ALA A 276 8.19 -3.17 -22.88
N ALA A 277 8.36 -2.22 -23.80
CA ALA A 277 9.67 -1.70 -24.21
C ALA A 277 10.36 -0.93 -23.07
N ALA A 278 9.62 -0.12 -22.30
CA ALA A 278 10.14 0.58 -21.13
C ALA A 278 10.63 -0.38 -20.04
N LEU A 279 9.89 -1.48 -19.79
CA LEU A 279 10.32 -2.53 -18.86
C LEU A 279 11.62 -3.21 -19.33
N MET A 280 11.71 -3.56 -20.61
CA MET A 280 12.91 -4.14 -21.21
C MET A 280 14.10 -3.18 -21.09
N TYR A 281 13.89 -1.90 -21.43
CA TYR A 281 14.89 -0.85 -21.29
C TYR A 281 15.39 -0.72 -19.86
N ASN A 282 14.50 -0.69 -18.86
CA ASN A 282 14.90 -0.66 -17.45
C ASN A 282 15.75 -1.89 -17.06
N GLY A 283 15.42 -3.08 -17.58
CA GLY A 283 16.22 -4.29 -17.41
C GLY A 283 17.65 -4.14 -17.94
N ILE A 284 17.79 -3.61 -19.16
CA ILE A 284 19.10 -3.34 -19.80
C ILE A 284 19.88 -2.25 -19.05
N LEU A 285 19.18 -1.19 -18.59
CA LEU A 285 19.77 -0.05 -17.89
C LEU A 285 20.39 -0.47 -16.57
N GLY A 286 19.58 -1.02 -15.65
CA GLY A 286 20.00 -1.27 -14.27
C GLY A 286 19.19 -2.31 -13.51
N GLY A 287 18.24 -3.01 -14.15
CA GLY A 287 17.34 -3.93 -13.47
C GLY A 287 17.96 -5.28 -13.08
N TYR A 288 19.07 -5.67 -13.71
CA TYR A 288 19.69 -7.00 -13.55
C TYR A 288 21.21 -6.93 -13.33
N PRO A 289 21.85 -8.00 -12.82
CA PRO A 289 23.31 -8.05 -12.66
C PRO A 289 24.12 -7.90 -13.96
N HIS A 290 23.54 -8.26 -15.11
CA HIS A 290 24.17 -8.08 -16.43
C HIS A 290 23.86 -6.71 -17.08
N SER A 291 23.24 -5.79 -16.34
CA SER A 291 22.83 -4.48 -16.84
C SER A 291 24.01 -3.53 -17.06
N LYS A 292 23.78 -2.46 -17.84
CA LYS A 292 24.81 -1.48 -18.17
C LYS A 292 25.33 -0.73 -16.94
N LEU A 293 24.46 -0.35 -16.01
CA LEU A 293 24.85 0.32 -14.77
C LEU A 293 25.68 -0.61 -13.88
N PHE A 294 25.25 -1.86 -13.71
CA PHE A 294 26.00 -2.84 -12.91
C PHE A 294 27.38 -3.10 -13.52
N MET A 295 27.46 -3.43 -14.81
CA MET A 295 28.71 -3.81 -15.45
C MET A 295 29.70 -2.65 -15.59
N ASN A 296 29.23 -1.42 -15.89
CA ASN A 296 30.15 -0.32 -16.20
C ASN A 296 30.43 0.57 -15.00
N VAL A 297 29.42 0.92 -14.18
CA VAL A 297 29.61 1.84 -13.05
C VAL A 297 30.16 1.11 -11.83
N ARG A 298 29.60 -0.06 -11.52
CA ARG A 298 30.02 -0.87 -10.37
C ARG A 298 31.22 -1.75 -10.69
N GLU A 299 31.12 -2.65 -11.67
CA GLU A 299 32.16 -3.66 -11.88
C GLU A 299 33.43 -3.08 -12.54
N LYS A 300 33.32 -2.41 -13.70
CA LYS A 300 34.50 -1.90 -14.42
C LYS A 300 35.10 -0.63 -13.82
N ALA A 301 34.26 0.34 -13.46
CA ALA A 301 34.73 1.64 -12.98
C ALA A 301 34.89 1.73 -11.45
N SER A 302 34.31 0.77 -10.71
CA SER A 302 34.34 0.73 -9.24
C SER A 302 33.91 2.04 -8.57
N LEU A 303 32.98 2.77 -9.20
CA LEU A 303 32.51 4.07 -8.72
C LEU A 303 31.37 3.95 -7.72
N ALA A 304 30.63 2.84 -7.78
CA ALA A 304 29.49 2.58 -6.92
C ALA A 304 29.51 1.16 -6.36
N TYR A 305 29.18 1.02 -5.08
CA TYR A 305 29.06 -0.29 -4.42
C TYR A 305 27.80 -1.05 -4.88
N TYR A 306 26.76 -0.29 -5.19
CA TYR A 306 25.58 -0.76 -5.90
C TYR A 306 25.13 0.34 -6.87
N CYS A 307 24.57 -0.07 -8.00
CA CYS A 307 23.91 0.83 -8.94
C CYS A 307 22.81 0.02 -9.64
N SER A 308 21.56 0.44 -9.48
CA SER A 308 20.41 -0.25 -10.07
C SER A 308 19.34 0.73 -10.51
N SER A 309 18.44 0.27 -11.38
CA SER A 309 17.30 1.06 -11.84
C SER A 309 15.97 0.36 -11.59
N ARG A 310 14.94 1.17 -11.32
CA ARG A 310 13.55 0.73 -11.16
C ARG A 310 12.64 1.57 -12.03
N TYR A 311 11.50 0.99 -12.39
CA TYR A 311 10.49 1.62 -13.22
C TYR A 311 9.11 1.54 -12.56
N ASP A 312 8.43 2.68 -12.47
CA ASP A 312 7.08 2.82 -11.96
C ASP A 312 6.11 3.10 -13.12
N GLY A 313 5.36 2.06 -13.50
CA GLY A 313 4.39 2.12 -14.59
C GLY A 313 3.12 2.91 -14.28
N HIS A 314 2.82 3.23 -13.01
CA HIS A 314 1.68 4.07 -12.67
C HIS A 314 1.94 5.54 -12.98
N LYS A 315 3.20 5.97 -12.95
CA LYS A 315 3.59 7.37 -13.15
C LYS A 315 4.50 7.60 -14.36
N GLY A 316 5.02 6.55 -14.98
CA GLY A 316 6.02 6.66 -16.05
C GLY A 316 7.31 7.29 -15.54
N ILE A 317 7.77 6.79 -14.39
CA ILE A 317 8.96 7.26 -13.68
C ILE A 317 10.00 6.14 -13.68
N GLY A 318 11.21 6.44 -14.14
CA GLY A 318 12.41 5.66 -13.87
C GLY A 318 13.16 6.24 -12.68
N THR A 319 13.81 5.39 -11.90
CA THR A 319 14.75 5.83 -10.86
C THR A 319 16.04 5.05 -10.97
N ILE A 320 17.18 5.72 -10.84
CA ILE A 320 18.48 5.09 -10.63
C ILE A 320 18.89 5.34 -9.18
N GLN A 321 19.35 4.29 -8.51
CA GLN A 321 19.85 4.38 -7.15
C GLN A 321 21.26 3.82 -7.09
N SER A 322 22.15 4.59 -6.49
CA SER A 322 23.52 4.18 -6.31
C SER A 322 24.06 4.64 -4.96
N GLY A 323 25.08 3.95 -4.51
CA GLY A 323 25.87 4.41 -3.38
C GLY A 323 27.33 4.51 -3.78
N ILE A 324 27.93 5.67 -3.53
CA ILE A 324 29.23 6.07 -4.04
C ILE A 324 30.14 6.59 -2.93
N GLU A 325 31.43 6.68 -3.23
CA GLU A 325 32.33 7.56 -2.47
C GLU A 325 32.00 9.02 -2.80
N VAL A 326 31.85 9.88 -1.78
CA VAL A 326 31.38 11.26 -1.98
C VAL A 326 32.29 12.06 -2.92
N GLN A 327 33.60 11.84 -2.82
CA GLN A 327 34.60 12.49 -3.70
C GLN A 327 34.46 12.10 -5.18
N ASN A 328 33.81 10.97 -5.48
CA ASN A 328 33.61 10.48 -6.84
C ASN A 328 32.30 10.97 -7.48
N TYR A 329 31.57 11.88 -6.84
CA TYR A 329 30.26 12.38 -7.30
C TYR A 329 30.24 12.73 -8.80
N GLU A 330 31.11 13.65 -9.23
CA GLU A 330 31.15 14.12 -10.63
C GLU A 330 31.52 13.03 -11.63
N LYS A 331 32.29 12.02 -11.20
CA LYS A 331 32.70 10.91 -12.06
C LYS A 331 31.63 9.82 -12.14
N ALA A 332 30.81 9.70 -11.10
CA ALA A 332 29.76 8.69 -11.00
C ALA A 332 28.43 9.15 -11.65
N LEU A 333 28.18 10.46 -11.65
CA LEU A 333 27.10 11.10 -12.43
C LEU A 333 27.39 10.98 -13.93
#